data_AF-A0A963TZA0-F1
#
_entry.id   AF-A0A963TZA0-F1
#
_cell.length_a   1.000
_cell.length_b   1.000
_cell.length_c   1.000
_cell.angle_alpha   90.00
_cell.angle_beta   90.00
_cell.angle_gamma   90.00
#
_symmetry.space_group_name_H-M   'P 1'
#
loop_
_entity.id
_entity.type
_entity.pdbx_description
1 polymer ?
#
loop_
_entity_poly.entity_id
_entity_poly.type
_entity_poly.pdbx_seq_one_letter_code
_entity_poly.pdbx_strand_id
1 'polypeptide(L)'
;MFTHVHLGASDVARSKRFYDALFEALGGATSWKDADRDRWFWRKDGLFLVVGEPLDKKPPNPGNGVTIGFSVESPEQGDAWHRAGLANGGVSAEDPPGVRPHSAKGGIYLAYLRDPDGNKLCALKFMGPIEV
;
A
#
# COMPACT_ATOMS: atom_id res chain seq x y z
N MET A 1 -9.60 -2.76 -14.96
CA MET A 1 -10.02 -1.83 -13.90
C MET A 1 -10.47 -2.67 -12.71
N PHE A 2 -9.95 -2.40 -11.50
CA PHE A 2 -10.38 -3.08 -10.27
C PHE A 2 -11.39 -2.21 -9.52
N THR A 3 -12.37 -2.82 -8.86
CA THR A 3 -13.32 -2.09 -8.01
C THR A 3 -12.84 -1.98 -6.58
N HIS A 4 -12.23 -3.05 -6.05
CA HIS A 4 -11.71 -3.10 -4.70
C HIS A 4 -10.61 -4.14 -4.55
N VAL A 5 -9.83 -4.01 -3.48
CA VAL A 5 -8.88 -5.00 -3.00
C VAL A 5 -9.17 -5.27 -1.53
N HIS A 6 -9.12 -6.54 -1.12
CA HIS A 6 -9.36 -6.94 0.27
C HIS A 6 -8.14 -7.69 0.81
N LEU A 7 -7.63 -7.24 1.96
CA LEU A 7 -6.54 -7.85 2.68
C LEU A 7 -7.01 -8.36 4.04
N GLY A 8 -6.55 -9.56 4.41
CA GLY A 8 -6.73 -10.09 5.74
C GLY A 8 -5.79 -9.43 6.74
N ALA A 9 -6.28 -9.16 7.95
CA ALA A 9 -5.50 -8.67 9.07
C ALA A 9 -5.67 -9.56 10.30
N SER A 10 -4.57 -9.84 11.00
CA SER A 10 -4.60 -10.56 12.29
C SER A 10 -4.94 -9.64 13.45
N ASP A 11 -4.65 -8.35 13.31
CA ASP A 11 -5.03 -7.28 14.23
C ASP A 11 -5.51 -6.08 13.41
N VAL A 12 -6.84 -5.91 13.37
CA VAL A 12 -7.50 -4.87 12.57
C VAL A 12 -7.14 -3.47 13.06
N ALA A 13 -6.93 -3.27 14.36
CA ALA A 13 -6.57 -1.97 14.90
C ALA A 13 -5.13 -1.59 14.54
N ARG A 14 -4.21 -2.56 14.58
CA ARG A 14 -2.82 -2.37 14.12
C ARG A 14 -2.77 -2.06 12.63
N SER A 15 -3.48 -2.84 11.83
CA SER A 15 -3.51 -2.62 10.37
C SER A 15 -4.19 -1.29 10.04
N LYS A 16 -5.24 -0.87 10.77
CA LYS A 16 -5.85 0.45 10.59
C LYS A 16 -4.82 1.58 10.78
N ARG A 17 -4.04 1.57 11.87
CA ARG A 17 -3.00 2.60 12.12
C ARG A 17 -1.99 2.67 10.97
N PHE A 18 -1.55 1.51 10.48
CA PHE A 18 -0.64 1.42 9.35
C PHE A 18 -1.25 2.01 8.07
N TYR A 19 -2.45 1.58 7.68
CA TYR A 19 -3.08 2.03 6.45
C TYR A 19 -3.55 3.49 6.52
N ASP A 20 -3.97 4.00 7.68
CA ASP A 20 -4.23 5.43 7.87
C ASP A 20 -3.00 6.27 7.52
N ALA A 21 -1.83 5.90 8.06
CA ALA A 21 -0.57 6.62 7.81
C ALA A 21 -0.16 6.56 6.32
N LEU A 22 -0.37 5.41 5.66
CA LEU A 22 -0.14 5.29 4.22
C LEU A 22 -1.05 6.23 3.42
N PHE A 23 -2.35 6.23 3.71
CA PHE A 23 -3.29 7.08 2.97
C PHE A 23 -3.10 8.57 3.29
N GLU A 24 -2.70 8.94 4.51
CA GLU A 24 -2.32 10.30 4.85
C GLU A 24 -1.14 10.78 4.00
N ALA A 25 -0.10 9.96 3.84
CA ALA A 25 1.03 10.26 2.95
C ALA A 25 0.63 10.39 1.46
N LEU A 26 -0.47 9.76 1.05
CA LEU A 26 -1.05 9.88 -0.29
C LEU A 26 -1.98 11.11 -0.46
N GLY A 27 -1.97 12.04 0.50
CA GLY A 27 -2.85 13.22 0.50
C GLY A 27 -4.24 12.96 1.10
N GLY A 28 -4.40 11.88 1.83
CA GLY A 28 -5.63 11.50 2.52
C GLY A 28 -6.55 10.57 1.73
N ALA A 29 -7.49 9.96 2.45
CA ALA A 29 -8.58 9.15 1.92
C ALA A 29 -9.81 9.27 2.81
N THR A 30 -10.99 8.94 2.27
CA THR A 30 -12.17 8.72 3.11
C THR A 30 -12.08 7.31 3.70
N SER A 31 -12.08 7.18 5.02
CA SER A 31 -12.15 5.88 5.68
C SER A 31 -13.36 5.75 6.61
N TRP A 32 -13.88 4.53 6.73
CA TRP A 32 -14.99 4.20 7.62
C TRP A 32 -14.90 2.74 8.06
N LYS A 33 -15.49 2.45 9.22
CA LYS A 33 -15.60 1.09 9.75
C LYS A 33 -16.86 0.43 9.18
N ASP A 34 -16.78 -0.87 8.90
CA ASP A 34 -17.98 -1.67 8.69
C ASP A 34 -18.82 -1.73 9.98
N ALA A 35 -20.14 -1.65 9.84
CA ALA A 35 -21.05 -1.78 10.98
C ALA A 35 -21.19 -3.25 11.45
N ASP A 36 -21.05 -4.20 10.53
CA ASP A 36 -21.37 -5.62 10.78
C ASP A 36 -20.13 -6.49 10.97
N ARG A 37 -18.94 -5.96 10.63
CA ARG A 37 -17.68 -6.73 10.60
C ARG A 37 -16.52 -5.92 11.15
N ASP A 38 -15.52 -6.59 11.72
CA ASP A 38 -14.30 -5.90 12.11
C ASP A 38 -13.39 -5.72 10.89
N ARG A 39 -13.71 -4.69 10.10
CA ARG A 39 -12.94 -4.27 8.93
C ARG A 39 -13.09 -2.78 8.68
N TRP A 40 -12.08 -2.22 8.04
CA TRP A 40 -12.02 -0.83 7.62
C TRP A 40 -11.96 -0.72 6.11
N PHE A 41 -12.52 0.37 5.61
CA PHE A 41 -12.48 0.75 4.21
C PHE A 41 -11.69 2.04 4.05
N TRP A 42 -10.93 2.15 2.97
CA TRP A 42 -10.37 3.40 2.49
C TRP A 42 -10.78 3.59 1.03
N ARG A 43 -11.31 4.76 0.71
CA ARG A 43 -11.65 5.16 -0.65
C ARG A 43 -10.77 6.32 -1.09
N LYS A 44 -10.04 6.11 -2.18
CA LYS A 44 -9.25 7.14 -2.87
C LYS A 44 -9.34 6.93 -4.38
N ASP A 45 -9.61 8.01 -5.12
CA ASP A 45 -9.65 8.03 -6.59
C ASP A 45 -10.53 6.94 -7.22
N GLY A 46 -11.65 6.62 -6.56
CA GLY A 46 -12.62 5.61 -7.01
C GLY A 46 -12.27 4.15 -6.67
N LEU A 47 -11.09 3.89 -6.09
CA LEU A 47 -10.68 2.56 -5.63
C LEU A 47 -10.94 2.38 -4.13
N PHE A 48 -11.35 1.16 -3.75
CA PHE A 48 -11.55 0.77 -2.36
C PHE A 48 -10.47 -0.22 -1.92
N LEU A 49 -9.78 0.10 -0.82
CA LEU A 49 -9.04 -0.89 -0.04
C LEU A 49 -9.88 -1.31 1.16
N VAL A 50 -9.99 -2.61 1.38
CA VAL A 50 -10.66 -3.20 2.55
C VAL A 50 -9.62 -3.98 3.33
N VAL A 51 -9.58 -3.78 4.65
CA VAL A 51 -8.68 -4.52 5.54
C VAL A 51 -9.46 -4.99 6.75
N GLY A 52 -9.46 -6.28 7.01
CA GLY A 52 -10.28 -6.87 8.07
C GLY A 52 -9.93 -8.31 8.40
N GLU A 53 -10.59 -8.84 9.42
CA GLU A 53 -10.43 -10.23 9.80
C GLU A 53 -10.87 -11.18 8.66
N PRO A 54 -10.09 -12.23 8.33
CA PRO A 54 -10.50 -13.25 7.36
C PRO A 54 -11.84 -13.90 7.71
N LEU A 55 -12.70 -14.10 6.70
CA LEU A 55 -14.05 -14.64 6.91
C LEU A 55 -14.06 -16.09 7.42
N ASP A 56 -13.07 -16.88 7.03
CA ASP A 56 -12.93 -18.28 7.46
C ASP A 56 -12.22 -18.42 8.82
N LYS A 57 -11.92 -17.29 9.48
CA LYS A 57 -11.29 -17.21 10.81
C LYS A 57 -9.91 -17.84 10.91
N LYS A 58 -9.27 -18.17 9.78
CA LYS A 58 -7.87 -18.59 9.77
C LYS A 58 -6.95 -17.36 9.82
N PRO A 59 -5.68 -17.54 10.23
CA PRO A 59 -4.71 -16.46 10.16
C PRO A 59 -4.62 -15.87 8.74
N PRO A 60 -4.42 -14.55 8.59
CA PRO A 60 -4.19 -13.96 7.28
C PRO A 60 -2.96 -14.61 6.63
N ASN A 61 -3.03 -14.81 5.32
CA ASN A 61 -1.97 -15.44 4.55
C ASN A 61 -1.62 -14.53 3.35
N PRO A 62 -0.50 -13.78 3.41
CA PRO A 62 -0.09 -12.94 2.29
C PRO A 62 0.30 -13.83 1.10
N GLY A 63 -0.38 -13.66 -0.02
CA GLY A 63 -0.13 -14.47 -1.22
C GLY A 63 1.28 -14.28 -1.77
N ASN A 64 2.01 -15.38 -1.97
CA ASN A 64 3.32 -15.31 -2.63
C ASN A 64 3.16 -14.85 -4.08
N GLY A 65 3.92 -13.83 -4.48
CA GLY A 65 3.81 -13.18 -5.79
C GLY A 65 2.72 -12.09 -5.88
N VAL A 66 1.87 -11.92 -4.86
CA VAL A 66 0.89 -10.81 -4.83
C VAL A 66 1.59 -9.51 -4.48
N THR A 67 1.25 -8.43 -5.19
CA THR A 67 1.70 -7.07 -4.86
C THR A 67 0.60 -6.07 -5.17
N ILE A 68 0.30 -5.18 -4.23
CA ILE A 68 -0.68 -4.11 -4.42
C ILE A 68 0.05 -2.80 -4.65
N GLY A 69 -0.15 -2.21 -5.83
CA GLY A 69 0.44 -0.94 -6.23
C GLY A 69 -0.46 0.25 -5.88
N PHE A 70 0.12 1.24 -5.23
CA PHE A 70 -0.44 2.56 -4.96
C PHE A 70 0.22 3.56 -5.90
N SER A 71 -0.58 4.27 -6.69
CA SER A 71 -0.06 5.37 -7.50
C SER A 71 0.33 6.53 -6.58
N VAL A 72 1.52 7.06 -6.79
CA VAL A 72 1.97 8.32 -6.16
C VAL A 72 2.13 9.40 -7.21
N GLU A 73 2.03 10.65 -6.79
CA GLU A 73 2.13 11.81 -7.67
C GLU A 73 3.59 12.15 -7.99
N SER A 74 4.51 11.90 -7.06
CA SER A 74 5.95 12.18 -7.19
C SER A 74 6.82 11.17 -6.40
N PRO A 75 8.14 11.08 -6.70
CA PRO A 75 9.10 10.34 -5.89
C PRO A 75 9.07 10.70 -4.40
N GLU A 76 8.97 11.99 -4.09
CA GLU A 76 8.95 12.50 -2.71
C GLU A 76 7.71 12.02 -1.95
N GLN A 77 6.55 11.95 -2.62
CA GLN A 77 5.35 11.34 -2.03
C GLN A 77 5.57 9.84 -1.80
N GLY A 78 6.25 9.15 -2.72
CA GLY A 78 6.63 7.76 -2.55
C GLY A 78 7.58 7.53 -1.37
N ASP A 79 8.56 8.41 -1.15
CA ASP A 79 9.47 8.38 0.00
C ASP A 79 8.71 8.64 1.31
N ALA A 80 7.81 9.63 1.31
CA ALA A 80 6.94 9.92 2.45
C ALA A 80 6.04 8.72 2.79
N TRP A 81 5.45 8.08 1.78
CA TRP A 81 4.64 6.87 1.93
C TRP A 81 5.44 5.71 2.53
N HIS A 82 6.67 5.47 2.03
CA HIS A 82 7.54 4.41 2.53
C HIS A 82 7.90 4.64 4.00
N ARG A 83 8.36 5.85 4.33
CA ARG A 83 8.70 6.26 5.70
C ARG A 83 7.50 6.17 6.65
N ALA A 84 6.32 6.60 6.21
CA ALA A 84 5.09 6.50 7.02
C ALA A 84 4.75 5.05 7.34
N GLY A 85 4.88 4.15 6.36
CA GLY A 85 4.66 2.73 6.58
C GLY A 85 5.66 2.10 7.56
N LEU A 86 6.95 2.39 7.42
CA LEU A 86 7.98 1.93 8.35
C LEU A 86 7.72 2.41 9.79
N ALA A 87 7.36 3.68 9.95
CA ALA A 87 7.07 4.27 11.27
C ALA A 87 5.82 3.66 11.95
N ASN A 88 4.92 3.04 11.18
CA ASN A 88 3.64 2.52 11.65
C ASN A 88 3.54 0.99 11.57
N GLY A 89 4.69 0.30 11.64
CA GLY A 89 4.75 -1.16 11.81
C GLY A 89 4.87 -1.95 10.51
N GLY A 90 5.06 -1.29 9.36
CA GLY A 90 5.50 -1.95 8.15
C GLY A 90 6.99 -2.27 8.16
N VAL A 91 7.40 -3.11 7.22
CA VAL A 91 8.80 -3.50 7.02
C VAL A 91 9.20 -3.20 5.58
N SER A 92 10.42 -2.70 5.37
CA SER A 92 10.94 -2.50 4.01
C SER A 92 11.03 -3.83 3.28
N ALA A 93 10.77 -3.82 1.98
CA ALA A 93 10.91 -4.98 1.13
C ALA A 93 11.75 -4.65 -0.11
N GLU A 94 12.44 -5.65 -0.65
CA GLU A 94 13.31 -5.49 -1.82
C GLU A 94 14.37 -4.39 -1.66
N ASP A 95 14.72 -3.73 -2.77
CA ASP A 95 15.65 -2.62 -2.84
C ASP A 95 15.06 -1.35 -2.20
N PRO A 96 15.92 -0.43 -1.72
CA PRO A 96 15.48 0.85 -1.19
C PRO A 96 14.63 1.65 -2.19
N PRO A 97 13.77 2.57 -1.70
CA PRO A 97 13.02 3.48 -2.55
C PRO A 97 13.90 4.20 -3.58
N GLY A 98 13.45 4.29 -4.83
CA GLY A 98 14.22 4.97 -5.86
C GLY A 98 13.70 4.82 -7.27
N VAL A 99 14.28 5.62 -8.17
CA VAL A 99 14.03 5.55 -9.60
C VAL A 99 14.90 4.44 -10.20
N ARG A 100 14.28 3.56 -10.97
CA ARG A 100 14.97 2.52 -11.74
C ARG A 100 14.60 2.56 -13.22
N PRO A 101 15.49 2.09 -14.12
CA PRO A 101 15.16 1.95 -15.54
C PRO A 101 13.95 1.02 -15.71
N HIS A 102 12.96 1.45 -16.49
CA HIS A 102 11.77 0.65 -16.77
C HIS A 102 11.64 0.28 -18.25
N SER A 103 11.89 1.25 -19.13
CA SER A 103 11.82 1.04 -20.57
C SER A 103 12.74 2.03 -21.30
N ALA A 104 12.91 1.83 -22.61
CA ALA A 104 13.59 2.78 -23.48
C ALA A 104 12.98 4.20 -23.46
N LYS A 105 11.78 4.37 -22.90
CA LYS A 105 11.03 5.63 -22.86
C LYS A 105 11.02 6.30 -21.48
N GLY A 106 11.58 5.70 -20.44
CA GLY A 106 11.61 6.32 -19.12
C GLY A 106 11.84 5.41 -17.94
N GLY A 107 11.89 6.08 -16.78
CA GLY A 107 12.09 5.47 -15.48
C GLY A 107 10.81 5.06 -14.79
N ILE A 108 10.97 4.38 -13.67
CA ILE A 108 9.90 4.13 -12.72
C ILE A 108 10.43 4.34 -11.31
N TYR A 109 9.78 5.19 -10.54
CA TYR A 109 10.01 5.29 -9.11
C TYR A 109 9.21 4.20 -8.40
N LEU A 110 9.87 3.47 -7.51
CA LEU A 110 9.26 2.41 -6.73
C LEU A 110 9.75 2.42 -5.29
N ALA A 111 8.84 2.14 -4.37
CA ALA A 111 9.14 1.92 -2.97
C ALA A 111 8.28 0.77 -2.45
N TYR A 112 8.91 -0.24 -1.84
CA TYR A 112 8.21 -1.46 -1.42
C TYR A 112 8.16 -1.58 0.10
N LEU A 113 7.00 -2.05 0.57
CA LEU A 113 6.75 -2.37 1.97
C LEU A 113 6.07 -3.73 2.08
N ARG A 114 6.20 -4.34 3.25
CA ARG A 114 5.24 -5.29 3.77
C ARG A 114 4.42 -4.63 4.86
N ASP A 115 3.11 -4.82 4.81
CA ASP A 115 2.22 -4.41 5.90
C ASP A 115 2.46 -5.29 7.16
N PRO A 116 1.79 -4.99 8.29
CA PRO A 116 1.98 -5.75 9.54
C PRO A 116 1.63 -7.24 9.45
N ASP A 117 0.88 -7.66 8.43
CA ASP A 117 0.48 -9.05 8.17
C ASP A 117 1.27 -9.68 7.00
N GLY A 118 2.28 -8.96 6.47
CA GLY A 118 3.19 -9.44 5.45
C GLY A 118 2.73 -9.23 4.00
N ASN A 119 1.57 -8.60 3.77
CA ASN A 119 1.09 -8.28 2.43
C ASN A 119 2.06 -7.32 1.75
N LYS A 120 2.50 -7.65 0.53
CA LYS A 120 3.47 -6.83 -0.19
C LYS A 120 2.76 -5.68 -0.89
N LEU A 121 3.22 -4.47 -0.61
CA LEU A 121 2.72 -3.20 -1.11
C LEU A 121 3.81 -2.46 -1.88
N CYS A 122 3.40 -1.58 -2.79
CA CYS A 122 4.31 -0.80 -3.62
C CYS A 122 3.75 0.60 -3.83
N ALA A 123 4.53 1.65 -3.56
CA ALA A 123 4.28 2.96 -4.16
C ALA A 123 4.93 3.00 -5.55
N LEU A 124 4.23 3.53 -6.55
CA LEU A 124 4.65 3.51 -7.94
C LEU A 124 4.39 4.85 -8.63
N LYS A 125 5.40 5.34 -9.36
CA LYS A 125 5.27 6.45 -10.29
C LYS A 125 6.07 6.18 -11.56
N PHE A 126 5.39 6.18 -12.71
CA PHE A 126 6.07 6.24 -13.99
C PHE A 126 6.73 7.62 -14.16
N MET A 127 7.99 7.60 -14.58
CA MET A 127 8.81 8.77 -14.83
C MET A 127 8.96 8.98 -16.34
N GLY A 128 9.30 10.21 -16.73
CA GLY A 128 9.77 10.49 -18.09
C GLY A 128 11.13 9.82 -18.38
N PRO A 129 11.77 10.17 -19.52
CA PRO A 129 13.13 9.74 -19.83
C PRO A 129 14.07 9.99 -18.65
N ILE A 130 14.83 8.97 -18.25
CA ILE A 130 15.96 9.17 -17.33
C ILE A 130 17.12 9.59 -18.23
N GLU A 131 17.62 10.82 -18.07
CA GLU A 131 18.93 11.18 -18.63
C GLU A 131 19.98 10.40 -17.83
N VAL A 132 20.69 9.50 -18.50
CA VAL A 132 21.76 8.65 -17.94
C VAL A 132 23.10 9.37 -18.03
#